data_AF-A0A838KYQ7-F1
#
_entry.id   AF-A0A838KYQ7-F1
#
_cell.length_a   1.000
_cell.length_b   1.000
_cell.length_c   1.000
_cell.angle_alpha   90.00
_cell.angle_beta   90.00
_cell.angle_gamma   90.00
#
_symmetry.space_group_name_H-M   'P 1'
#
loop_
_entity.id
_entity.type
_entity.pdbx_description
1 polymer ?
#
loop_
_entity_poly.entity_id
_entity_poly.type
_entity_poly.pdbx_seq_one_letter_code
_entity_poly.pdbx_strand_id
1 'polypeptide(L)'
;MRRFLRGIRMPWLVLGVSVALAAASVALGISGGADLFIAFSIAALGVVFAGTGALVASRAPGNWIGWIFCAMGLLFEFGILGEVYVAYGSLADGFLPGRAWVGWISQWSNNAFAPTMIILSFLLFPTGRLPSARWRPVALIATGVAVVHAASAALTPGPLQDYGIQNPAGIEAATALRMIAEVSVLILVLPLMLLSVVSLFARLRRSSGIERQQLKWFAYAAALLATDLLASNALAVLLGGTGNEVAEFIPFLTFVITLSGIPMAMGVAILKHRLYDID
;
A
#
# COMPACT_ATOMS: atom_id res chain seq x y z
N MET A 1 -1.28 -5.07 -33.41
CA MET A 1 -2.61 -5.42 -32.85
C MET A 1 -2.56 -6.32 -31.60
N ARG A 2 -1.98 -7.53 -31.65
CA ARG A 2 -1.97 -8.48 -30.50
C ARG A 2 -1.26 -7.97 -29.22
N ARG A 3 -0.15 -7.23 -29.34
CA ARG A 3 0.53 -6.59 -28.18
C ARG A 3 -0.31 -5.46 -27.54
N PHE A 4 -1.08 -4.74 -28.35
CA PHE A 4 -1.93 -3.64 -27.88
C PHE A 4 -3.15 -4.16 -27.09
N LEU A 5 -3.78 -5.24 -27.58
CA LEU A 5 -4.89 -5.90 -26.89
C LEU A 5 -4.47 -6.61 -25.59
N ARG A 6 -3.24 -7.15 -25.51
CA ARG A 6 -2.69 -7.70 -24.26
C ARG A 6 -2.46 -6.62 -23.20
N GLY A 7 -2.00 -5.43 -23.61
CA GLY A 7 -1.78 -4.31 -22.70
C GLY A 7 -3.06 -3.81 -22.00
N ILE A 8 -4.21 -3.90 -22.67
CA ILE A 8 -5.50 -3.49 -22.11
C ILE A 8 -6.11 -4.58 -21.23
N ARG A 9 -5.92 -5.87 -21.53
CA ARG A 9 -6.55 -6.96 -20.77
C ARG A 9 -5.89 -7.23 -19.41
N MET A 10 -4.56 -7.08 -19.32
CA MET A 10 -3.81 -7.42 -18.11
C MET A 10 -4.24 -6.62 -16.86
N PRO A 11 -4.45 -5.29 -16.91
CA PRO A 11 -4.90 -4.56 -15.72
C PRO A 11 -6.30 -4.99 -15.24
N TRP A 12 -7.22 -5.32 -16.15
CA TRP A 12 -8.54 -5.83 -15.77
C TRP A 12 -8.48 -7.25 -15.20
N LEU A 13 -7.55 -8.09 -15.67
CA LEU A 13 -7.30 -9.38 -15.03
C LEU A 13 -6.80 -9.21 -13.60
N VAL A 14 -5.89 -8.25 -13.37
CA VAL A 14 -5.44 -7.92 -12.00
C VAL A 14 -6.62 -7.50 -11.14
N LEU A 15 -7.50 -6.62 -11.61
CA LEU A 15 -8.71 -6.25 -10.89
C LEU A 15 -9.62 -7.46 -10.62
N GLY A 16 -9.85 -8.32 -11.61
CA GLY A 16 -10.66 -9.53 -11.45
C GLY A 16 -10.09 -10.48 -10.39
N VAL A 17 -8.76 -10.66 -10.37
CA VAL A 17 -8.07 -11.42 -9.32
C VAL A 17 -8.23 -10.74 -7.96
N SER A 18 -8.04 -9.42 -7.88
CA SER A 18 -8.23 -8.68 -6.62
C SER A 18 -9.65 -8.85 -6.05
N VAL A 19 -10.69 -8.71 -6.88
CA VAL A 19 -12.08 -8.90 -6.45
C VAL A 19 -12.34 -10.35 -6.00
N ALA A 20 -11.76 -11.33 -6.70
CA ALA A 20 -11.89 -12.73 -6.30
C ALA A 20 -11.20 -13.02 -4.95
N LEU A 21 -10.02 -12.45 -4.72
CA LEU A 21 -9.30 -12.54 -3.45
C LEU A 21 -10.08 -11.83 -2.33
N ALA A 22 -10.61 -10.63 -2.57
CA ALA A 22 -11.47 -9.91 -1.64
C ALA A 22 -12.67 -10.76 -1.20
N ALA A 23 -13.38 -11.34 -2.18
CA ALA A 23 -14.53 -12.21 -1.91
C ALA A 23 -14.15 -13.46 -1.13
N ALA A 24 -13.01 -14.09 -1.46
CA ALA A 24 -12.49 -15.23 -0.72
C ALA A 24 -12.11 -14.87 0.72
N SER A 25 -11.48 -13.71 0.94
CA SER A 25 -11.11 -13.21 2.26
C SER A 25 -12.33 -12.96 3.13
N VAL A 26 -13.38 -12.33 2.59
CA VAL A 26 -14.64 -12.11 3.32
C VAL A 26 -15.33 -13.43 3.62
N ALA A 27 -15.43 -14.34 2.65
CA ALA A 27 -16.08 -15.64 2.86
C ALA A 27 -15.35 -16.48 3.93
N LEU A 28 -14.01 -16.50 3.88
CA LEU A 28 -13.19 -17.20 4.88
C LEU A 28 -13.29 -16.52 6.25
N GLY A 29 -13.27 -15.19 6.29
CA GLY A 29 -13.45 -14.40 7.52
C GLY A 29 -14.77 -14.71 8.23
N ILE A 30 -15.88 -14.85 7.48
CA ILE A 30 -17.20 -15.21 8.05
C ILE A 30 -17.14 -16.57 8.74
N SER A 31 -16.41 -17.52 8.16
CA SER A 31 -16.26 -18.87 8.71
C SER A 31 -15.21 -18.99 9.82
N GLY A 32 -14.28 -18.03 9.93
CA GLY A 32 -13.03 -18.15 10.68
C GLY A 32 -12.90 -17.24 11.89
N GLY A 33 -13.98 -16.56 12.30
CA GLY A 33 -13.98 -15.65 13.45
C GLY A 33 -12.98 -14.50 13.34
N ALA A 34 -12.54 -14.17 12.12
CA ALA A 34 -11.71 -13.00 11.88
C ALA A 34 -12.54 -11.72 12.09
N ASP A 35 -11.87 -10.61 12.34
CA ASP A 35 -12.54 -9.32 12.37
C ASP A 35 -13.06 -8.98 10.96
N LEU A 36 -14.36 -9.16 10.75
CA LEU A 36 -15.01 -8.92 9.47
C LEU A 36 -14.98 -7.45 9.06
N PHE A 37 -14.92 -6.54 10.02
CA PHE A 37 -14.83 -5.12 9.73
C PHE A 37 -13.45 -4.78 9.14
N ILE A 38 -12.37 -5.28 9.74
CA ILE A 38 -11.02 -5.14 9.19
C ILE A 38 -10.94 -5.82 7.82
N ALA A 39 -11.42 -7.07 7.73
CA ALA A 39 -11.39 -7.83 6.48
C ALA A 39 -12.11 -7.13 5.32
N PHE A 40 -13.32 -6.63 5.57
CA PHE A 40 -14.07 -5.89 4.57
C PHE A 40 -13.38 -4.58 4.20
N SER A 41 -12.85 -3.85 5.17
CA SER A 41 -12.23 -2.54 4.95
C SER A 41 -10.94 -2.65 4.13
N ILE A 42 -10.06 -3.60 4.43
CA ILE A 42 -8.82 -3.82 3.67
C ILE A 42 -9.12 -4.41 2.28
N ALA A 43 -10.08 -5.33 2.16
CA ALA A 43 -10.51 -5.84 0.86
C ALA A 43 -11.10 -4.73 -0.02
N ALA A 44 -11.94 -3.85 0.53
CA ALA A 44 -12.46 -2.70 -0.20
C ALA A 44 -11.34 -1.75 -0.65
N LEU A 45 -10.36 -1.49 0.23
CA LEU A 45 -9.16 -0.71 -0.11
C LEU A 45 -8.38 -1.34 -1.27
N GLY A 46 -8.12 -2.64 -1.21
CA GLY A 46 -7.44 -3.41 -2.26
C GLY A 46 -8.13 -3.28 -3.61
N VAL A 47 -9.46 -3.45 -3.64
CA VAL A 47 -10.29 -3.26 -4.84
C VAL A 47 -10.25 -1.82 -5.35
N VAL A 48 -10.26 -0.80 -4.48
CA VAL A 48 -10.14 0.62 -4.89
C VAL A 48 -8.80 0.88 -5.57
N PHE A 49 -7.70 0.38 -5.01
CA PHE A 49 -6.37 0.49 -5.61
C PHE A 49 -6.29 -0.26 -6.95
N ALA A 50 -6.69 -1.53 -6.98
CA ALA A 50 -6.67 -2.34 -8.20
C ALA A 50 -7.58 -1.76 -9.29
N GLY A 51 -8.75 -1.25 -8.92
CA GLY A 51 -9.74 -0.68 -9.86
C GLY A 51 -9.25 0.62 -10.46
N THR A 52 -8.73 1.53 -9.63
CA THR A 52 -8.12 2.78 -10.11
C THR A 52 -6.90 2.47 -10.97
N GLY A 53 -6.04 1.53 -10.53
CA GLY A 53 -4.88 1.08 -11.26
C GLY A 53 -5.22 0.52 -12.63
N ALA A 54 -6.23 -0.35 -12.70
CA ALA A 54 -6.71 -0.95 -13.94
C ALA A 54 -7.22 0.10 -14.92
N LEU A 55 -7.98 1.08 -14.41
CA LEU A 55 -8.50 2.19 -15.20
C LEU A 55 -7.38 3.07 -15.78
N VAL A 56 -6.42 3.46 -14.95
CA VAL A 56 -5.27 4.29 -15.34
C VAL A 56 -4.36 3.54 -16.31
N ALA A 57 -4.00 2.28 -16.03
CA ALA A 57 -3.14 1.49 -16.91
C ALA A 57 -3.80 1.20 -18.27
N SER A 58 -5.13 1.06 -18.31
CA SER A 58 -5.86 0.84 -19.56
C SER A 58 -5.98 2.09 -20.43
N ARG A 59 -6.18 3.26 -19.82
CA ARG A 59 -6.37 4.54 -20.54
C ARG A 59 -5.10 5.37 -20.71
N ALA A 60 -4.08 5.10 -19.91
CA ALA A 60 -2.77 5.73 -19.97
C ALA A 60 -1.66 4.67 -19.82
N PRO A 61 -1.49 3.74 -20.80
CA PRO A 61 -0.58 2.60 -20.67
C PRO A 61 0.91 2.95 -20.50
N GLY A 62 1.31 4.19 -20.82
CA GLY A 62 2.66 4.71 -20.56
C GLY A 62 2.85 5.31 -19.17
N ASN A 63 1.81 5.34 -18.33
CA ASN A 63 1.83 5.89 -16.98
C ASN A 63 1.95 4.75 -15.95
N TRP A 64 3.13 4.61 -15.35
CA TRP A 64 3.44 3.52 -14.40
C TRP A 64 2.62 3.55 -13.11
N ILE A 65 1.97 4.67 -12.78
CA ILE A 65 1.12 4.78 -11.58
C ILE A 65 -0.03 3.77 -11.62
N GLY A 66 -0.61 3.53 -12.80
CA GLY A 66 -1.68 2.54 -12.93
C GLY A 66 -1.22 1.13 -12.54
N TRP A 67 0.00 0.74 -12.93
CA TRP A 67 0.58 -0.55 -12.59
C TRP A 67 1.00 -0.64 -11.12
N ILE A 68 1.51 0.45 -10.55
CA ILE A 68 1.83 0.52 -9.12
C ILE A 68 0.57 0.31 -8.30
N PHE A 69 -0.55 0.97 -8.65
CA PHE A 69 -1.82 0.77 -7.96
C PHE A 69 -2.39 -0.64 -8.15
N CYS A 70 -2.23 -1.26 -9.32
CA CYS A 70 -2.56 -2.68 -9.52
C CYS A 70 -1.77 -3.58 -8.55
N ALA A 71 -0.45 -3.35 -8.43
CA ALA A 71 0.41 -4.12 -7.54
C ALA A 71 0.05 -3.90 -6.06
N MET A 72 -0.23 -2.64 -5.66
CA MET A 72 -0.69 -2.31 -4.31
C MET A 72 -2.02 -2.98 -3.97
N GLY A 73 -2.98 -2.95 -4.89
CA GLY A 73 -4.26 -3.63 -4.72
C GLY A 73 -4.06 -5.12 -4.46
N LEU A 74 -3.28 -5.81 -5.30
CA LEU A 74 -2.96 -7.24 -5.07
C LEU A 74 -2.26 -7.48 -3.73
N LEU A 75 -1.30 -6.63 -3.34
CA LEU A 75 -0.61 -6.76 -2.05
C LEU A 75 -1.58 -6.66 -0.87
N PHE A 76 -2.54 -5.71 -0.90
CA PHE A 76 -3.59 -5.62 0.12
C PHE A 76 -4.44 -6.89 0.15
N GLU A 77 -4.85 -7.41 -1.01
CA GLU A 77 -5.68 -8.61 -1.08
C GLU A 77 -4.97 -9.87 -0.59
N PHE A 78 -3.68 -10.04 -0.92
CA PHE A 78 -2.88 -11.13 -0.38
C PHE A 78 -2.67 -11.00 1.13
N GLY A 79 -2.42 -9.78 1.61
CA GLY A 79 -2.25 -9.50 3.03
C GLY A 79 -3.50 -9.89 3.82
N ILE A 80 -4.67 -9.40 3.40
CA ILE A 80 -5.91 -9.69 4.14
C ILE A 80 -6.34 -11.14 4.02
N LEU A 81 -6.15 -11.78 2.86
CA LEU A 81 -6.42 -13.22 2.72
C LEU A 81 -5.56 -14.05 3.68
N GLY A 82 -4.28 -13.69 3.79
CA GLY A 82 -3.37 -14.36 4.71
C GLY A 82 -3.74 -14.17 6.17
N GLU A 83 -4.17 -12.97 6.54
CA GLU A 83 -4.65 -12.67 7.88
C GLU A 83 -5.88 -13.52 8.26
N VAL A 84 -6.91 -13.54 7.41
CA VAL A 84 -8.11 -14.35 7.69
C VAL A 84 -7.81 -15.86 7.64
N TYR A 85 -6.88 -16.30 6.79
CA TYR A 85 -6.44 -17.69 6.74
C TYR A 85 -5.74 -18.12 8.02
N VAL A 86 -4.85 -17.27 8.53
CA VAL A 86 -4.16 -17.51 9.80
C VAL A 86 -5.13 -17.49 10.98
N ALA A 87 -6.10 -16.58 10.99
CA ALA A 87 -7.16 -16.52 12.00
C ALA A 87 -8.04 -17.77 11.99
N TYR A 88 -8.51 -18.19 10.82
CA TYR A 88 -9.31 -19.41 10.64
C TYR A 88 -8.55 -20.65 11.18
N GLY A 89 -7.25 -20.76 10.89
CA GLY A 89 -6.40 -21.84 11.40
C GLY A 89 -6.10 -21.80 12.90
N SER A 90 -6.44 -20.73 13.61
CA SER A 90 -6.43 -20.70 15.08
C SER A 90 -7.64 -21.41 15.68
N LEU A 91 -8.77 -21.43 14.98
CA LEU A 91 -10.04 -21.98 15.48
C LEU A 91 -10.22 -23.47 15.17
N ALA A 92 -9.72 -23.92 14.01
CA ALA A 92 -9.89 -25.30 13.55
C ALA A 92 -8.83 -26.25 14.15
N ASP A 93 -8.99 -26.68 15.41
CA ASP A 93 -8.22 -27.73 16.13
C ASP A 93 -6.69 -27.79 15.85
N GLY A 94 -6.08 -26.66 15.48
CA GLY A 94 -4.65 -26.45 15.27
C GLY A 94 -4.05 -26.83 13.91
N PHE A 95 -4.76 -27.49 12.97
CA PHE A 95 -4.12 -27.92 11.71
C PHE A 95 -4.74 -27.29 10.45
N LEU A 96 -4.19 -26.15 10.04
CA LEU A 96 -4.30 -25.65 8.67
C LEU A 96 -2.95 -25.80 7.93
N PRO A 97 -2.91 -26.53 6.79
CA PRO A 97 -1.67 -26.73 6.04
C PRO A 97 -0.97 -25.43 5.67
N GLY A 98 0.28 -25.25 6.07
CA GLY A 98 1.07 -24.09 5.67
C GLY A 98 0.69 -22.77 6.35
N ARG A 99 -0.10 -22.79 7.44
CA ARG A 99 -0.48 -21.58 8.21
C ARG A 99 0.69 -20.64 8.52
N ALA A 100 1.81 -21.19 8.98
CA ALA A 100 3.02 -20.40 9.27
C ALA A 100 3.62 -19.77 8.01
N TRP A 101 3.61 -20.48 6.87
CA TRP A 101 4.11 -19.97 5.59
C TRP A 101 3.20 -18.90 4.99
N VAL A 102 1.88 -19.04 5.12
CA VAL A 102 0.91 -18.03 4.68
C VAL A 102 1.07 -16.75 5.50
N GLY A 103 1.13 -16.86 6.84
CA GLY A 103 1.42 -15.72 7.70
C GLY A 103 2.77 -15.09 7.37
N TRP A 104 3.81 -15.92 7.14
CA TRP A 104 5.13 -15.43 6.74
C TRP A 104 5.08 -14.59 5.46
N ILE A 105 4.51 -15.10 4.36
CA ILE A 105 4.39 -14.36 3.08
C ILE A 105 3.62 -13.05 3.27
N SER A 106 2.54 -13.10 4.04
CA SER A 106 1.63 -11.96 4.21
C SER A 106 2.31 -10.81 4.96
N GLN A 107 3.00 -11.11 6.07
CA GLN A 107 3.67 -10.11 6.89
C GLN A 107 4.77 -9.36 6.11
N TRP A 108 5.74 -10.09 5.54
CA TRP A 108 6.89 -9.41 4.93
C TRP A 108 6.53 -8.70 3.63
N SER A 109 5.56 -9.21 2.86
CA SER A 109 5.16 -8.57 1.59
C SER A 109 4.36 -7.28 1.81
N ASN A 110 3.47 -7.25 2.79
CA ASN A 110 2.67 -6.06 3.10
C ASN A 110 3.56 -4.95 3.69
N ASN A 111 4.30 -5.26 4.75
CA ASN A 111 5.07 -4.28 5.53
C ASN A 111 6.20 -3.62 4.71
N ALA A 112 6.79 -4.35 3.77
CA ALA A 112 7.94 -3.87 3.03
C ALA A 112 7.60 -3.04 1.79
N PHE A 113 6.57 -3.42 1.03
CA PHE A 113 6.35 -2.87 -0.30
C PHE A 113 5.33 -1.74 -0.33
N ALA A 114 4.33 -1.73 0.56
CA ALA A 114 3.29 -0.70 0.55
C ALA A 114 3.85 0.74 0.72
N PRO A 115 4.73 1.04 1.69
CA PRO A 115 5.29 2.38 1.85
C PRO A 115 6.11 2.84 0.63
N THR A 116 6.90 1.94 0.05
CA THR A 116 7.71 2.24 -1.13
C THR A 116 6.87 2.49 -2.36
N MET A 117 5.78 1.74 -2.56
CA MET A 117 4.86 1.98 -3.66
C MET A 117 4.14 3.33 -3.53
N ILE A 118 3.86 3.78 -2.30
CA ILE A 118 3.39 5.15 -2.03
C ILE A 118 4.47 6.15 -2.46
N ILE A 119 5.71 6.05 -1.95
CA ILE A 119 6.80 6.97 -2.31
C ILE A 119 7.01 7.05 -3.84
N LEU A 120 7.00 5.91 -4.53
CA LEU A 120 7.12 5.86 -5.99
C LEU A 120 5.92 6.53 -6.68
N SER A 121 4.71 6.36 -6.17
CA SER A 121 3.52 7.04 -6.68
C SER A 121 3.67 8.56 -6.58
N PHE A 122 4.17 9.09 -5.45
CA PHE A 122 4.45 10.52 -5.25
C PHE A 122 5.53 11.04 -6.22
N LEU A 123 6.57 10.25 -6.46
CA LEU A 123 7.69 10.64 -7.28
C LEU A 123 7.35 10.65 -8.78
N LEU A 124 6.55 9.68 -9.22
CA LEU A 124 6.16 9.49 -10.62
C LEU A 124 4.96 10.34 -11.04
N PHE A 125 4.16 10.84 -10.08
CA PHE A 125 3.00 11.69 -10.38
C PHE A 125 3.39 13.05 -10.95
N PRO A 126 2.64 13.58 -11.96
CA PRO A 126 1.46 12.98 -12.62
C PRO A 126 1.77 12.12 -13.84
N THR A 127 2.99 12.19 -14.38
CA THR A 127 3.32 11.69 -15.72
C THR A 127 3.60 10.19 -15.77
N GLY A 128 3.75 9.54 -14.61
CA GLY A 128 4.16 8.14 -14.49
C GLY A 128 5.65 7.92 -14.74
N ARG A 129 6.45 9.00 -14.74
CA ARG A 129 7.89 8.96 -15.02
C ARG A 129 8.64 9.82 -14.02
N LEU A 130 9.89 9.46 -13.78
CA LEU A 130 10.77 10.28 -12.94
C LEU A 130 10.96 11.67 -13.57
N PRO A 131 10.91 12.75 -12.78
CA PRO A 131 11.02 14.11 -13.32
C PRO A 131 12.34 14.38 -14.06
N SER A 132 13.43 13.76 -13.60
CA SER A 132 14.75 13.80 -14.25
C SER A 132 15.67 12.70 -13.71
N ALA A 133 16.81 12.46 -14.38
CA ALA A 133 17.75 11.39 -14.02
C ALA A 133 18.28 11.48 -12.57
N ARG A 134 18.34 12.68 -11.98
CA ARG A 134 18.77 12.91 -10.58
C ARG A 134 17.83 12.30 -9.53
N TRP A 135 16.60 11.93 -9.91
CA TRP A 135 15.64 11.25 -9.03
C TRP A 135 15.74 9.73 -9.08
N ARG A 136 16.54 9.17 -10.00
CA ARG A 136 16.80 7.71 -10.05
C ARG A 136 17.40 7.18 -8.75
N PRO A 137 18.41 7.82 -8.13
CA PRO A 137 18.94 7.38 -6.84
C PRO A 137 17.87 7.33 -5.76
N VAL A 138 16.97 8.31 -5.70
CA VAL A 138 15.88 8.34 -4.71
C VAL A 138 14.95 7.13 -4.87
N ALA A 139 14.55 6.81 -6.11
CA ALA A 139 13.72 5.64 -6.38
C ALA A 139 14.45 4.32 -6.06
N LEU A 140 15.76 4.24 -6.38
CA LEU A 140 16.59 3.08 -6.06
C LEU A 140 16.76 2.90 -4.55
N ILE A 141 17.00 3.97 -3.81
CA ILE A 141 17.12 3.93 -2.34
C ILE A 141 15.80 3.50 -1.72
N ALA A 142 14.66 4.08 -2.13
CA ALA A 142 13.34 3.67 -1.62
C ALA A 142 13.07 2.18 -1.90
N THR A 143 13.43 1.70 -3.09
CA THR A 143 13.31 0.27 -3.44
C THR A 143 14.25 -0.61 -2.61
N GLY A 144 15.50 -0.19 -2.42
CA GLY A 144 16.48 -0.89 -1.60
C GLY A 144 16.06 -0.98 -0.13
N VAL A 145 15.51 0.10 0.42
CA VAL A 145 14.94 0.12 1.78
C VAL A 145 13.78 -0.85 1.89
N ALA A 146 12.84 -0.87 0.93
CA ALA A 146 11.78 -1.89 0.90
C ALA A 146 12.35 -3.31 0.90
N VAL A 147 13.35 -3.61 0.08
CA VAL A 147 13.96 -4.94 0.03
C VAL A 147 14.62 -5.31 1.36
N VAL A 148 15.31 -4.37 2.01
CA VAL A 148 15.90 -4.59 3.34
C VAL A 148 14.83 -4.84 4.40
N HIS A 149 13.72 -4.08 4.36
CA HIS A 149 12.58 -4.28 5.25
C HIS A 149 11.89 -5.62 5.01
N ALA A 150 11.71 -6.04 3.75
CA ALA A 150 11.18 -7.35 3.39
C ALA A 150 12.08 -8.46 3.93
N ALA A 151 13.39 -8.36 3.69
CA ALA A 151 14.36 -9.35 4.16
C ALA A 151 14.40 -9.42 5.69
N SER A 152 14.35 -8.26 6.36
CA SER A 152 14.26 -8.17 7.82
C SER A 152 13.00 -8.88 8.34
N ALA A 153 11.81 -8.52 7.84
CA ALA A 153 10.55 -9.11 8.26
C ALA A 153 10.44 -10.60 7.92
N ALA A 154 11.08 -11.04 6.83
CA ALA A 154 11.07 -12.44 6.39
C ALA A 154 12.05 -13.32 7.18
N LEU A 155 13.24 -12.82 7.53
CA LEU A 155 14.34 -13.66 8.02
C LEU A 155 14.64 -13.48 9.51
N THR A 156 14.16 -12.41 10.14
CA THR A 156 14.41 -12.19 11.58
C THR A 156 13.77 -13.31 12.40
N PRO A 157 14.53 -13.94 13.32
CA PRO A 157 14.02 -15.03 14.15
C PRO A 157 13.02 -14.50 15.19
N GLY A 158 12.16 -15.39 15.67
CA GLY A 158 11.11 -15.09 16.64
C GLY A 158 9.71 -15.14 16.03
N PRO A 159 8.68 -14.74 16.79
CA PRO A 159 7.32 -14.73 16.29
C PRO A 159 7.13 -13.68 15.19
N LEU A 160 6.34 -14.04 14.18
CA LEU A 160 5.74 -13.09 13.24
C LEU A 160 4.94 -12.08 14.07
N GLN A 161 5.27 -10.79 13.95
CA GLN A 161 4.68 -9.70 14.72
C GLN A 161 3.15 -9.67 14.63
N ASP A 162 2.62 -9.90 13.43
CA ASP A 162 1.18 -9.75 13.18
C ASP A 162 0.37 -10.98 13.66
N TYR A 163 1.02 -12.12 13.89
CA TYR A 163 0.33 -13.40 14.08
C TYR A 163 0.73 -14.18 15.32
N GLY A 164 1.84 -13.83 15.98
CA GLY A 164 2.38 -14.56 17.14
C GLY A 164 2.91 -15.97 16.82
N ILE A 165 2.89 -16.39 15.55
CA ILE A 165 3.38 -17.69 15.09
C ILE A 165 4.90 -17.61 14.89
N GLN A 166 5.64 -18.65 15.28
CA GLN A 166 7.09 -18.70 15.04
C GLN A 166 7.42 -18.56 13.55
N ASN A 167 8.35 -17.66 13.22
CA ASN A 167 8.78 -17.43 11.85
C ASN A 167 9.44 -18.70 11.27
N PRO A 168 8.85 -19.34 10.24
CA PRO A 168 9.39 -20.59 9.67
C PRO A 168 10.70 -20.40 8.90
N ALA A 169 11.05 -19.16 8.52
CA ALA A 169 12.30 -18.82 7.82
C ALA A 169 13.28 -18.01 8.70
N GLY A 170 13.04 -17.96 10.02
CA GLY A 170 13.86 -17.22 10.96
C GLY A 170 15.29 -17.76 11.05
N ILE A 171 16.28 -16.88 10.92
CA ILE A 171 17.71 -17.21 11.08
C ILE A 171 18.39 -16.21 12.01
N GLU A 172 19.17 -16.69 12.99
CA GLU A 172 19.80 -15.84 14.01
C GLU A 172 20.65 -14.70 13.43
N ALA A 173 21.34 -14.96 12.31
CA ALA A 173 22.17 -13.98 11.61
C ALA A 173 21.37 -12.76 11.08
N ALA A 174 20.05 -12.87 10.88
CA ALA A 174 19.22 -11.78 10.40
C ALA A 174 18.84 -10.76 11.48
N THR A 175 19.20 -10.98 12.74
CA THR A 175 18.96 -9.99 13.81
C THR A 175 19.61 -8.63 13.52
N ALA A 176 20.76 -8.63 12.85
CA ALA A 176 21.41 -7.39 12.39
C ALA A 176 20.58 -6.68 11.30
N LEU A 177 19.88 -7.42 10.43
CA LEU A 177 18.99 -6.83 9.42
C LEU A 177 17.81 -6.11 10.05
N ARG A 178 17.26 -6.63 11.16
CA ARG A 178 16.23 -5.93 11.94
C ARG A 178 16.71 -4.56 12.40
N MET A 179 17.89 -4.49 13.03
CA MET A 179 18.45 -3.22 13.49
C MET A 179 18.68 -2.24 12.32
N ILE A 180 19.18 -2.72 11.19
CA ILE A 180 19.36 -1.89 9.98
C ILE A 180 18.01 -1.37 9.48
N ALA A 181 16.99 -2.22 9.41
CA ALA A 181 15.66 -1.85 8.96
C ALA A 181 15.04 -0.79 9.88
N GLU A 182 15.08 -0.99 11.20
CA GLU A 182 14.56 -0.04 12.20
C GLU A 182 15.27 1.32 12.11
N VAL A 183 16.62 1.33 12.09
CA VAL A 183 17.41 2.57 11.96
C VAL A 183 17.13 3.28 10.63
N SER A 184 16.94 2.52 9.54
CA SER A 184 16.64 3.10 8.23
C SER A 184 15.30 3.84 8.19
N VAL A 185 14.35 3.54 9.08
CA VAL A 185 13.09 4.29 9.18
C VAL A 185 13.38 5.76 9.52
N LEU A 186 14.18 5.98 10.57
CA LEU A 186 14.52 7.32 11.04
C LEU A 186 15.45 8.06 10.07
N ILE A 187 16.45 7.37 9.53
CA ILE A 187 17.53 8.02 8.76
C ILE A 187 17.20 8.14 7.26
N LEU A 188 16.35 7.26 6.71
CA LEU A 188 16.02 7.23 5.29
C LEU A 188 14.53 7.41 5.03
N VAL A 189 13.65 6.60 5.62
CA VAL A 189 12.21 6.63 5.27
C VAL A 189 11.57 7.97 5.59
N LEU A 190 11.73 8.46 6.83
CA LEU A 190 11.15 9.74 7.23
C LEU A 190 11.70 10.92 6.41
N PRO A 191 13.03 11.08 6.21
CA PRO A 191 13.57 12.13 5.35
C PRO A 191 13.13 12.01 3.89
N LEU A 192 13.03 10.80 3.33
CA LEU A 192 12.55 10.59 1.96
C LEU A 192 11.07 10.93 1.82
N MET A 193 10.26 10.60 2.83
CA MET A 193 8.85 10.98 2.87
C MET A 193 8.72 12.50 2.92
N LEU A 194 9.46 13.19 3.79
CA LEU A 194 9.53 14.65 3.83
C LEU A 194 9.99 15.25 2.50
N LEU A 195 11.04 14.69 1.88
CA LEU A 195 11.55 15.14 0.59
C LEU A 195 10.50 14.97 -0.52
N SER A 196 9.72 13.89 -0.48
CA SER A 196 8.64 13.64 -1.45
C SER A 196 7.54 14.70 -1.34
N VAL A 197 7.17 15.09 -0.11
CA VAL A 197 6.23 16.16 0.19
C VAL A 197 6.79 17.53 -0.24
N VAL A 198 8.03 17.86 0.13
CA VAL A 198 8.69 19.11 -0.28
C VAL A 198 8.79 19.20 -1.81
N SER A 199 9.12 18.10 -2.49
CA SER A 199 9.13 18.01 -3.95
C SER A 199 7.75 18.28 -4.55
N LEU A 200 6.69 17.75 -3.94
CA LEU A 200 5.31 18.03 -4.35
C LEU A 200 4.99 19.52 -4.26
N PHE A 201 5.27 20.17 -3.13
CA PHE A 201 5.02 21.60 -2.94
C PHE A 201 5.89 22.48 -3.86
N ALA A 202 7.17 22.13 -4.04
CA ALA A 202 8.07 22.84 -4.93
C ALA A 202 7.59 22.76 -6.39
N ARG A 203 7.07 21.60 -6.82
CA ARG A 203 6.44 21.43 -8.13
C ARG A 203 5.14 22.24 -8.24
N LEU A 204 4.28 22.18 -7.23
CA LEU A 204 3.02 22.93 -7.21
C LEU A 204 3.22 24.44 -7.36
N ARG A 205 4.29 24.99 -6.75
CA ARG A 205 4.66 26.41 -6.87
C ARG A 205 5.17 26.79 -8.27
N ARG A 206 5.77 25.84 -8.99
CA ARG A 206 6.34 26.07 -10.34
C ARG A 206 5.38 25.70 -11.47
N SER A 207 4.39 24.85 -11.20
CA SER A 207 3.40 24.40 -12.18
C SER A 207 2.37 25.49 -12.51
N SER A 208 1.97 25.57 -13.78
CA SER A 208 0.89 26.42 -14.27
C SER A 208 -0.17 25.58 -15.01
N GLY A 209 -1.34 26.16 -15.25
CA GLY A 209 -2.42 25.51 -16.01
C GLY A 209 -2.87 24.15 -15.45
N ILE A 210 -2.94 23.15 -16.33
CA ILE A 210 -3.46 21.81 -16.07
C ILE A 210 -2.64 21.05 -15.03
N GLU A 211 -1.30 21.10 -15.11
CA GLU A 211 -0.41 20.40 -14.19
C GLU A 211 -0.63 20.85 -12.74
N ARG A 212 -0.85 22.16 -12.54
CA ARG A 212 -1.15 22.72 -11.21
C ARG A 212 -2.43 22.13 -10.63
N GLN A 213 -3.45 21.93 -11.46
CA GLN A 213 -4.72 21.36 -11.00
C GLN A 213 -4.58 19.86 -10.64
N GLN A 214 -3.80 19.09 -11.40
CA GLN A 214 -3.48 17.70 -11.06
C GLN A 214 -2.75 17.60 -9.72
N LEU A 215 -1.74 18.45 -9.50
CA LEU A 215 -0.98 18.48 -8.27
C LEU A 215 -1.83 18.91 -7.07
N LYS A 216 -2.83 19.79 -7.24
CA LYS A 216 -3.75 20.19 -6.16
C LYS A 216 -4.61 19.02 -5.67
N TRP A 217 -5.23 18.26 -6.57
CA TRP A 217 -6.06 17.10 -6.19
C TRP A 217 -5.27 16.09 -5.38
N PHE A 218 -4.07 15.80 -5.83
CA PHE A 218 -3.18 14.89 -5.13
C PHE A 218 -2.67 15.45 -3.80
N ALA A 219 -2.24 16.72 -3.77
CA ALA A 219 -1.79 17.38 -2.55
C ALA A 219 -2.88 17.44 -1.48
N TYR A 220 -4.14 17.63 -1.87
CA TYR A 220 -5.27 17.60 -0.95
C TYR A 220 -5.47 16.22 -0.33
N ALA A 221 -5.50 15.16 -1.14
CA ALA A 221 -5.62 13.79 -0.63
C ALA A 221 -4.43 13.40 0.28
N ALA A 222 -3.21 13.77 -0.10
CA ALA A 222 -2.01 13.55 0.69
C ALA A 222 -2.03 14.33 2.02
N ALA A 223 -2.48 15.58 2.01
CA ALA A 223 -2.62 16.38 3.22
C ALA A 223 -3.68 15.80 4.16
N LEU A 224 -4.82 15.35 3.62
CA LEU A 224 -5.87 14.69 4.40
C LEU A 224 -5.34 13.43 5.09
N LEU A 225 -4.66 12.54 4.36
CA LEU A 225 -4.05 11.35 4.93
C LEU A 225 -3.01 11.68 6.01
N ALA A 226 -2.16 12.68 5.77
CA ALA A 226 -1.17 13.11 6.77
C ALA A 226 -1.83 13.68 8.03
N THR A 227 -2.87 14.50 7.88
CA THR A 227 -3.64 15.05 9.02
C THR A 227 -4.34 13.94 9.79
N ASP A 228 -4.91 12.96 9.09
CA ASP A 228 -5.59 11.81 9.69
C ASP A 228 -4.62 10.94 10.51
N LEU A 229 -3.43 10.65 9.98
CA LEU A 229 -2.39 9.93 10.73
C LEU A 229 -1.96 10.69 11.99
N LEU A 230 -1.78 12.02 11.91
CA LEU A 230 -1.43 12.84 13.08
C LEU A 230 -2.55 12.88 14.12
N ALA A 231 -3.80 13.05 13.67
CA ALA A 231 -4.98 13.09 14.53
C ALA A 231 -5.19 11.73 15.23
N SER A 232 -5.01 10.64 14.50
CA SER A 232 -5.10 9.26 15.01
C SER A 232 -4.07 9.00 16.11
N ASN A 233 -2.81 9.40 15.88
CA ASN A 233 -1.76 9.28 16.90
C ASN A 233 -2.05 10.15 18.14
N ALA A 234 -2.50 11.39 17.94
CA ALA A 234 -2.86 12.28 19.05
C ALA A 234 -4.03 11.71 19.86
N LEU A 235 -5.05 11.15 19.20
CA LEU A 235 -6.20 10.51 19.84
C LEU A 235 -5.77 9.30 20.68
N ALA A 236 -4.90 8.44 20.15
CA ALA A 236 -4.36 7.28 20.87
C ALA A 236 -3.62 7.71 22.15
N VAL A 237 -2.83 8.79 22.10
CA VAL A 237 -2.15 9.34 23.28
C VAL A 237 -3.14 9.91 24.29
N LEU A 238 -4.16 10.65 23.83
CA LEU A 238 -5.16 11.28 24.70
C LEU A 238 -6.06 10.27 25.43
N LEU A 239 -6.35 9.13 24.80
CA LEU A 239 -7.23 8.09 25.35
C LEU A 239 -6.48 7.00 26.14
N GLY A 240 -5.18 7.16 26.38
CA GLY A 240 -4.41 6.29 27.28
C GLY A 240 -3.74 5.08 26.61
N GLY A 241 -3.55 5.10 25.29
CA GLY A 241 -2.84 4.05 24.54
C GLY A 241 -3.75 3.02 23.86
N THR A 242 -3.14 1.94 23.37
CA THR A 242 -3.79 0.84 22.64
C THR A 242 -4.61 -0.04 23.61
N GLY A 243 -5.84 -0.41 23.24
CA GLY A 243 -6.78 -1.18 24.05
C GLY A 243 -8.17 -0.56 24.23
N ASN A 244 -8.43 0.61 23.64
CA ASN A 244 -9.77 1.21 23.59
C ASN A 244 -10.35 1.01 22.18
N GLU A 245 -11.43 0.24 22.06
CA GLU A 245 -12.07 -0.09 20.78
C GLU A 245 -12.41 1.15 19.94
N VAL A 246 -12.85 2.24 20.57
CA VAL A 246 -13.18 3.49 19.86
C VAL A 246 -11.91 4.20 19.36
N ALA A 247 -10.83 4.14 20.14
CA ALA A 247 -9.53 4.70 19.79
C ALA A 247 -8.81 3.92 18.67
N GLU A 248 -9.26 2.71 18.36
CA GLU A 248 -8.72 1.88 17.29
C GLU A 248 -9.63 1.89 16.05
N PHE A 249 -10.94 1.74 16.25
CA PHE A 249 -11.93 1.67 15.18
C PHE A 249 -12.01 2.96 14.34
N ILE A 250 -12.12 4.13 14.99
CA ILE A 250 -12.28 5.40 14.27
C ILE A 250 -11.02 5.71 13.44
N PRO A 251 -9.81 5.71 14.01
CA PRO A 251 -8.57 5.88 13.25
C PRO A 251 -8.39 4.90 12.10
N PHE A 252 -8.73 3.63 12.30
CA PHE A 252 -8.62 2.65 11.24
C PHE A 252 -9.58 2.96 10.08
N LEU A 253 -10.84 3.26 10.39
CA LEU A 253 -11.83 3.61 9.36
C LEU A 253 -11.43 4.87 8.59
N THR A 254 -11.01 5.93 9.30
CA THR A 254 -10.58 7.18 8.65
C THR A 254 -9.33 6.95 7.81
N PHE A 255 -8.38 6.13 8.28
CA PHE A 255 -7.20 5.73 7.52
C PHE A 255 -7.57 5.04 6.20
N VAL A 256 -8.48 4.06 6.22
CA VAL A 256 -8.92 3.39 4.99
C VAL A 256 -9.56 4.38 4.00
N ILE A 257 -10.38 5.32 4.50
CA ILE A 257 -11.04 6.33 3.66
C ILE A 257 -10.02 7.31 3.07
N THR A 258 -9.14 7.88 3.89
CA THR A 258 -8.16 8.87 3.45
C THR A 258 -7.12 8.25 2.52
N LEU A 259 -6.70 7.02 2.79
CA LEU A 259 -5.79 6.27 1.94
C LEU A 259 -6.44 5.90 0.60
N SER A 260 -7.71 5.51 0.58
CA SER A 260 -8.49 5.29 -0.66
C SER A 260 -8.60 6.55 -1.52
N GLY A 261 -8.61 7.73 -0.88
CA GLY A 261 -8.61 9.02 -1.55
C GLY A 261 -7.38 9.26 -2.44
N ILE A 262 -6.23 8.65 -2.13
CA ILE A 262 -4.99 8.80 -2.90
C ILE A 262 -5.11 8.26 -4.33
N PRO A 263 -5.38 6.96 -4.55
CA PRO A 263 -5.52 6.44 -5.90
C PRO A 263 -6.69 7.11 -6.64
N MET A 264 -7.82 7.36 -5.96
CA MET A 264 -8.97 8.02 -6.58
C MET A 264 -8.62 9.43 -7.09
N ALA A 265 -7.99 10.27 -6.26
CA ALA A 265 -7.60 11.62 -6.64
C ALA A 265 -6.56 11.62 -7.77
N MET A 266 -5.56 10.74 -7.69
CA MET A 266 -4.54 10.59 -8.72
C MET A 266 -5.13 10.06 -10.03
N GLY A 267 -6.01 9.08 -9.98
CA GLY A 267 -6.71 8.51 -11.13
C GLY A 267 -7.58 9.55 -11.83
N VAL A 268 -8.39 10.30 -11.07
CA VAL A 268 -9.17 11.42 -11.59
C VAL A 268 -8.27 12.47 -12.23
N ALA A 269 -7.19 12.88 -11.56
CA ALA A 269 -6.25 13.86 -12.09
C ALA A 269 -5.58 13.40 -13.40
N ILE A 270 -5.19 12.14 -13.50
CA ILE A 270 -4.56 11.60 -14.72
C ILE A 270 -5.57 11.50 -15.86
N LEU A 271 -6.76 10.97 -15.59
CA LEU A 271 -7.76 10.64 -16.62
C LEU A 271 -8.55 11.84 -17.09
N LYS A 272 -8.99 12.70 -16.18
CA LYS A 272 -9.80 13.89 -16.50
C LYS A 272 -9.03 14.83 -17.42
N HIS A 273 -7.77 15.08 -17.11
CA HIS A 273 -6.98 16.06 -17.86
C HIS A 273 -6.52 15.54 -19.22
N ARG A 274 -6.20 14.24 -19.35
CA ARG A 274 -5.95 13.64 -20.67
C ARG A 274 -7.17 13.64 -21.59
N LEU A 275 -8.38 13.64 -21.03
CA LEU A 275 -9.60 13.69 -21.83
C LEU A 275 -9.80 15.06 -22.50
N TYR A 276 -9.30 16.13 -21.88
CA TYR A 276 -9.39 17.50 -22.39
C TYR A 276 -8.23 17.88 -23.33
N ASP A 277 -7.18 17.05 -23.42
CA ASP A 277 -6.06 17.24 -24.36
C ASP A 277 -6.35 16.61 -25.76
N ILE A 278 -7.58 16.14 -26.01
CA ILE A 278 -8.01 15.49 -27.27
C ILE A 278 -8.72 16.48 -28.22
N ASP A 279 -8.86 17.74 -27.84
CA ASP A 279 -9.35 18.82 -28.72
C ASP A 279 -8.20 19.56 -29.42
#